data_AF-A0A7W1IXI6-F1
#
_entry.id   AF-A0A7W1IXI6-F1
#
_cell.length_a   1.000
_cell.length_b   1.000
_cell.length_c   1.000
_cell.angle_alpha   90.00
_cell.angle_beta   90.00
_cell.angle_gamma   90.00
#
_symmetry.space_group_name_H-M   'P 1'
#
loop_
_entity.id
_entity.type
_entity.pdbx_description
1 polymer ?
#
loop_
_entity_poly.entity_id
_entity_poly.type
_entity_poly.pdbx_seq_one_letter_code
_entity_poly.pdbx_strand_id
1 'polypeptide(L)'
;SSQLESIVDSVEKNVQDSTDRELPTSEMGKIIMRRLKELDKVAYVRFASVYLEFEDVSEFMTELKNLVRARDKSIRSKKLKAKNKK
;
A
#
# COMPACT_ATOMS: atom_id res chain seq x y z
N SER A 1 8.54 -5.71 13.82
CA SER A 1 9.33 -4.58 13.29
C SER A 1 10.05 -4.92 11.99
N SER A 2 10.60 -6.13 11.84
CA SER A 2 11.37 -6.55 10.64
C SER A 2 10.69 -6.32 9.28
N GLN A 3 9.38 -6.50 9.15
CA GLN A 3 8.70 -6.30 7.85
C GLN A 3 8.63 -4.81 7.43
N LEU A 4 8.56 -3.90 8.40
CA LEU A 4 8.59 -2.46 8.12
C LEU A 4 10.02 -2.03 7.76
N GLU A 5 11.01 -2.54 8.50
CA GLU A 5 12.44 -2.36 8.16
C GLU A 5 12.72 -2.83 6.73
N SER A 6 12.24 -4.00 6.33
CA SER A 6 12.39 -4.48 4.95
C SER A 6 11.75 -3.58 3.89
N ILE A 7 10.68 -2.84 4.22
CA ILE A 7 10.09 -1.84 3.31
C ILE A 7 11.05 -0.65 3.18
N VAL A 8 11.59 -0.16 4.30
CA VAL A 8 12.54 0.94 4.34
C VAL A 8 13.81 0.56 3.58
N ASP A 9 14.40 -0.60 3.86
CA ASP A 9 15.60 -1.10 3.16
C ASP A 9 15.37 -1.19 1.65
N SER A 10 14.20 -1.67 1.22
CA SER A 10 13.84 -1.74 -0.20
C SER A 10 13.73 -0.37 -0.85
N VAL A 11 13.27 0.63 -0.11
CA VAL A 11 13.11 2.01 -0.58
C VAL A 11 14.47 2.71 -0.65
N GLU A 12 15.30 2.55 0.38
CA GLU A 12 16.68 3.05 0.41
C GLU A 12 17.51 2.45 -0.72
N LYS A 13 17.42 1.13 -0.92
CA LYS A 13 18.10 0.46 -2.02
C LYS A 13 17.64 1.00 -3.38
N ASN A 14 16.35 1.28 -3.56
CA ASN A 14 15.86 1.87 -4.81
C ASN A 14 16.44 3.27 -5.06
N VAL A 15 16.67 4.04 -4.01
CA VAL A 15 17.36 5.33 -4.10
C VAL A 15 18.85 5.16 -4.43
N GLN A 16 19.53 4.21 -3.76
CA GLN A 16 20.95 3.94 -4.01
C GLN A 16 21.23 3.41 -5.42
N ASP A 17 20.35 2.57 -5.94
CA ASP A 17 20.45 1.98 -7.28
C ASP A 17 20.00 2.95 -8.38
N SER A 18 19.47 4.12 -8.03
CA SER A 18 19.02 5.13 -8.99
C SER A 18 20.20 5.75 -9.73
N THR A 19 20.05 5.91 -11.04
CA THR A 19 21.03 6.65 -11.88
C THR A 19 20.82 8.16 -11.78
N ASP A 20 19.66 8.59 -11.28
CA ASP A 20 19.34 10.00 -11.11
C ASP A 20 20.01 10.56 -9.85
N ARG A 21 20.56 11.78 -9.97
CA ARG A 21 21.22 12.47 -8.85
C ARG A 21 20.27 12.85 -7.72
N GLU A 22 18.99 13.05 -8.06
CA GLU A 22 17.93 13.40 -7.12
C GLU A 22 16.66 12.64 -7.49
N LEU A 23 15.95 12.15 -6.48
CA LEU A 23 14.68 11.45 -6.66
C LEU A 23 13.53 12.21 -6.00
N PRO A 24 12.37 12.34 -6.67
CA PRO A 24 11.19 12.92 -6.05
C PRO A 24 10.75 12.10 -4.84
N THR A 25 10.51 12.77 -3.71
CA THR A 25 9.96 12.13 -2.49
C THR A 25 8.59 11.50 -2.74
N SER A 26 7.84 12.03 -3.72
CA SER A 26 6.56 11.48 -4.16
C SER A 26 6.68 10.03 -4.64
N GLU A 27 7.77 9.66 -5.32
CA GLU A 27 8.00 8.28 -5.79
C GLU A 27 8.24 7.33 -4.61
N MET A 28 9.03 7.75 -3.62
CA MET A 28 9.25 6.98 -2.40
C MET A 28 7.93 6.76 -1.64
N GLY A 29 7.12 7.83 -1.53
CA GLY A 29 5.81 7.75 -0.90
C GLY A 29 4.86 6.77 -1.59
N LYS A 30 4.84 6.71 -2.93
CA LYS A 30 4.06 5.70 -3.68
C LYS A 30 4.50 4.28 -3.36
N ILE A 31 5.80 4.04 -3.28
CA ILE A 31 6.36 2.71 -2.97
C ILE A 31 5.95 2.30 -1.56
N ILE A 32 6.17 3.16 -0.57
CA ILE A 32 5.82 2.92 0.83
C ILE A 32 4.31 2.66 0.95
N MET A 33 3.48 3.53 0.36
CA MET A 33 2.03 3.39 0.39
C MET A 33 1.57 2.05 -0.20
N ARG A 34 2.12 1.63 -1.35
CA ARG A 34 1.79 0.32 -1.96
C ARG A 34 2.17 -0.85 -1.04
N ARG A 35 3.36 -0.81 -0.44
CA ARG A 35 3.84 -1.88 0.45
C ARG A 35 3.03 -1.96 1.74
N LEU A 36 2.73 -0.81 2.35
CA LEU A 36 1.86 -0.72 3.52
C LEU A 36 0.46 -1.25 3.20
N LYS A 37 -0.07 -0.95 2.01
CA LYS A 37 -1.38 -1.47 1.58
C LYS A 37 -1.42 -3.00 1.65
N GLU A 38 -0.32 -3.71 1.46
CA GLU A 38 -0.28 -5.17 1.53
C GLU A 38 0.01 -5.66 2.95
N LEU A 39 0.93 -5.01 3.65
CA LEU A 39 1.42 -5.40 4.96
C LEU A 39 0.42 -5.09 6.08
N ASP A 40 -0.05 -3.86 6.16
CA ASP A 40 -0.89 -3.36 7.25
C ASP A 40 -1.86 -2.28 6.73
N LYS A 41 -3.14 -2.62 6.72
CA LYS A 41 -4.21 -1.75 6.23
C LYS A 41 -4.42 -0.51 7.11
N VAL A 42 -4.19 -0.61 8.42
CA VAL A 42 -4.32 0.53 9.35
C VAL A 42 -3.16 1.50 9.14
N ALA A 43 -1.93 0.99 9.05
CA ALA A 43 -0.76 1.80 8.75
C ALA A 43 -0.87 2.48 7.37
N TYR A 44 -1.37 1.74 6.36
CA TYR A 44 -1.67 2.29 5.04
C TYR A 44 -2.62 3.49 5.10
N VAL A 45 -3.76 3.38 5.79
CA VAL A 45 -4.74 4.48 5.85
C VAL A 45 -4.17 5.69 6.57
N ARG A 46 -3.41 5.49 7.66
CA ARG A 46 -2.71 6.58 8.38
C ARG A 46 -1.68 7.29 7.51
N PHE A 47 -0.97 6.55 6.67
CA PHE A 47 -0.02 7.12 5.73
C PHE A 47 -0.74 7.86 4.59
N ALA A 48 -1.74 7.22 4.00
CA ALA A 48 -2.51 7.75 2.89
C ALA A 48 -3.22 9.05 3.23
N SER A 49 -3.72 9.21 4.47
CA SER A 49 -4.40 10.45 4.86
C SER A 49 -3.52 11.68 4.82
N VAL A 50 -2.21 11.52 5.02
CA VAL A 50 -1.23 12.61 4.89
C VAL A 50 -0.72 12.69 3.45
N TYR A 51 -0.35 11.55 2.86
CA TYR A 51 0.27 11.51 1.53
C TYR A 51 -0.67 11.97 0.40
N LEU A 52 -1.97 11.69 0.53
CA LEU A 52 -3.01 12.10 -0.42
C LEU A 52 -3.76 13.34 0.05
N GLU A 53 -3.30 13.97 1.14
CA GLU A 53 -3.87 15.20 1.70
C GLU A 53 -5.39 15.13 1.87
N PHE A 54 -5.88 14.16 2.65
CA PHE A 54 -7.32 14.00 2.81
C PHE A 54 -7.93 15.27 3.40
N GLU A 55 -8.83 15.90 2.65
CA GLU A 55 -9.45 17.16 3.04
C GLU A 55 -10.57 16.95 4.06
N ASP A 56 -11.27 15.82 3.98
CA ASP A 56 -12.41 15.53 4.83
C ASP A 56 -12.58 14.04 5.20
N VAL A 57 -13.53 13.79 6.10
CA VAL A 57 -13.88 12.43 6.55
C VAL A 57 -14.45 11.57 5.42
N SER A 58 -15.03 12.17 4.38
CA SER A 58 -15.64 11.43 3.27
C SER A 58 -14.57 10.76 2.39
N GLU A 59 -13.43 11.40 2.19
CA GLU A 59 -12.28 10.84 1.49
C GLU A 59 -11.69 9.65 2.26
N PHE A 60 -11.54 9.80 3.58
CA PHE A 60 -11.12 8.73 4.47
C PHE A 60 -12.07 7.52 4.39
N MET A 61 -13.38 7.76 4.47
CA MET A 61 -14.40 6.72 4.37
C MET A 61 -14.42 6.05 3.00
N THR A 62 -14.14 6.81 1.93
CA THR A 62 -14.01 6.28 0.57
C THR A 62 -12.84 5.31 0.49
N GLU A 63 -11.68 5.67 1.05
CA GLU A 63 -10.53 4.79 1.01
C GLU A 63 -10.71 3.54 1.88
N LEU A 64 -11.38 3.65 3.04
CA LEU A 64 -11.77 2.48 3.83
C LEU A 64 -12.70 1.54 3.05
N LYS A 65 -13.72 2.07 2.36
CA LYS A 65 -14.62 1.25 1.52
C LYS A 65 -13.85 0.53 0.43
N ASN A 66 -12.86 1.18 -0.19
CA ASN A 66 -12.01 0.57 -1.21
C ASN A 66 -11.22 -0.61 -0.65
N LEU A 67 -10.66 -0.47 0.57
CA LEU A 67 -9.92 -1.54 1.24
C LEU A 67 -10.80 -2.75 1.56
N VAL A 68 -12.01 -2.54 2.07
CA VAL A 68 -12.96 -3.62 2.37
C VAL A 68 -13.33 -4.37 1.08
N ARG A 69 -13.70 -3.62 0.02
CA ARG A 69 -14.05 -4.21 -1.29
C ARG A 69 -12.90 -5.01 -1.90
N ALA A 70 -11.66 -4.53 -1.78
CA ALA A 70 -10.48 -5.25 -2.27
C ALA A 70 -10.28 -6.59 -1.54
N ARG A 71 -10.50 -6.62 -0.22
CA ARG A 71 -10.45 -7.86 0.58
C ARG A 71 -11.51 -8.86 0.11
N ASP A 72 -12.74 -8.42 -0.09
CA ASP A 72 -13.85 -9.29 -0.49
C ASP A 72 -13.63 -9.91 -1.88
N LYS A 73 -13.11 -9.12 -2.83
CA LYS A 73 -12.69 -9.62 -4.16
C LYS A 73 -11.57 -10.67 -4.05
N SER A 74 -10.58 -10.43 -3.18
CA SER A 74 -9.49 -11.39 -2.93
C SER A 74 -10.01 -12.72 -2.37
N ILE A 75 -10.94 -12.68 -1.42
CA ILE A 75 -11.57 -13.89 -0.85
C ILE A 75 -12.38 -14.64 -1.92
N ARG A 76 -13.22 -13.93 -2.69
CA ARG A 76 -14.07 -14.54 -3.73
C ARG A 76 -13.24 -15.23 -4.82
N SER A 77 -12.15 -14.59 -5.26
CA SER A 77 -11.25 -15.17 -6.27
C SER A 77 -10.51 -16.43 -5.76
N LYS A 78 -10.07 -16.46 -4.50
CA LYS A 78 -9.50 -17.67 -3.87
C LYS A 78 -10.52 -18.82 -3.82
N LYS A 79 -11.79 -18.53 -3.47
CA LYS A 79 -12.87 -19.54 -3.41
C LYS A 79 -13.19 -20.15 -4.78
N LEU A 80 -13.21 -19.33 -5.84
CA LEU A 80 -13.43 -19.80 -7.22
C LEU A 80 -12.29 -20.71 -7.71
N LYS A 81 -11.03 -20.33 -7.45
CA LYS A 81 -9.86 -21.16 -7.81
C LYS A 81 -9.85 -22.51 -7.08
N ALA A 82 -10.25 -22.54 -5.81
CA ALA A 82 -10.33 -23.77 -5.03
C ALA A 82 -11.45 -24.72 -5.53
N LYS A 83 -12.53 -24.17 -6.09
CA LYS A 83 -13.64 -24.96 -6.65
C LYS A 83 -13.30 -25.61 -8.00
N ASN A 84 -12.51 -24.95 -8.85
CA ASN A 84 -12.08 -25.49 -10.16
C ASN A 84 -10.90 -26.46 -10.08
N LYS A 85 -10.32 -26.67 -8.89
CA LYS A 85 -9.21 -27.62 -8.65
C LYS A 85 -9.68 -28.96 -8.06
N LYS A 86 -10.99 -29.11 -7.83
CA LYS A 86 -11.69 -30.35 -7.49
C LYS A 86 -12.48 -30.81 -8.70
#